data_AF-A0A5D3YNJ9-F1
#
_entry.id   AF-A0A5D3YNJ9-F1
#
_cell.length_a   1.000
_cell.length_b   1.000
_cell.length_c   1.000
_cell.angle_alpha   90.00
_cell.angle_beta   90.00
_cell.angle_gamma   90.00
#
_symmetry.space_group_name_H-M   'P 1'
#
loop_
_entity.id
_entity.type
_entity.pdbx_description
1 polymer ?
#
loop_
_entity_poly.entity_id
_entity_poly.type
_entity_poly.pdbx_seq_one_letter_code
_entity_poly.pdbx_strand_id
1 'polypeptide(L)' 'MDTTAFDRDTVLTDFLTDYLDGNLDSAEQSSFEEYLAQNEKEKVFAKKARQGKKVLAQFSDKIEVPSVTA' A
#
# COMPACT_ATOMS: atom_id res chain seq x y z
N MET A 1 -16.92 -10.44 -4.55
CA MET A 1 -15.56 -9.86 -4.60
C MET A 1 -14.59 -11.01 -4.44
N ASP A 2 -13.60 -11.09 -5.32
CA ASP A 2 -12.55 -12.11 -5.25
C ASP A 2 -11.56 -11.68 -4.15
N THR A 3 -11.36 -12.52 -3.14
CA THR A 3 -10.47 -12.20 -1.99
C THR A 3 -9.02 -12.34 -2.40
N THR A 4 -8.17 -11.42 -1.97
CA THR A 4 -6.71 -11.49 -2.10
C THR A 4 -6.08 -12.23 -0.93
N ALA A 5 -4.82 -12.62 -1.06
CA ALA A 5 -4.06 -13.15 0.08
C ALA A 5 -3.96 -12.14 1.25
N PHE A 6 -3.96 -10.84 0.96
CA PHE A 6 -3.95 -9.77 1.96
C PHE A 6 -5.19 -9.82 2.87
N ASP A 7 -6.35 -10.25 2.39
CA ASP A 7 -7.57 -10.33 3.21
C ASP A 7 -7.51 -11.41 4.30
N ARG A 8 -6.54 -12.32 4.23
CA ARG A 8 -6.45 -13.52 5.08
C ARG A 8 -5.14 -13.65 5.83
N ASP A 9 -4.13 -12.88 5.44
CA ASP A 9 -2.78 -12.94 6.00
C ASP A 9 -2.33 -11.55 6.44
N THR A 10 -2.22 -11.38 7.76
CA THR A 10 -1.79 -10.14 8.38
C THR A 10 -0.32 -9.82 8.07
N VAL A 11 0.55 -10.82 7.97
CA VAL A 11 1.97 -10.61 7.64
C VAL A 11 2.10 -10.05 6.23
N LEU A 12 1.34 -10.62 5.28
CA LEU A 12 1.32 -10.13 3.91
C LEU A 12 0.72 -8.72 3.80
N THR A 13 -0.25 -8.40 4.64
CA THR A 13 -0.86 -7.06 4.73
C THR A 13 0.12 -6.03 5.28
N ASP A 14 0.89 -6.39 6.29
CA ASP A 14 1.94 -5.54 6.85
C ASP A 14 3.03 -5.28 5.78
N PHE A 15 3.48 -6.34 5.10
CA PHE A 15 4.42 -6.22 3.97
C PHE A 15 3.90 -5.32 2.85
N LEU A 16 2.61 -5.42 2.52
CA LEU A 16 1.99 -4.53 1.53
C LEU A 16 2.00 -3.08 2.01
N THR A 17 1.70 -2.83 3.28
CA THR A 17 1.70 -1.48 3.86
C THR A 17 3.10 -0.89 3.81
N ASP A 18 4.12 -1.63 4.24
CA ASP A 18 5.51 -1.20 4.16
C ASP A 18 5.99 -0.99 2.72
N TYR A 19 5.56 -1.83 1.78
CA TYR A 19 5.85 -1.65 0.35
C TYR A 19 5.22 -0.36 -0.22
N LEU A 20 4.02 0.00 0.23
CA LEU A 20 3.32 1.22 -0.19
C LEU A 20 3.88 2.48 0.49
N ASP A 21 4.49 2.31 1.66
CA ASP A 21 5.14 3.35 2.44
C ASP A 21 6.59 3.58 1.99
N GLY A 22 7.19 2.60 1.31
CA GLY A 22 8.59 2.64 0.91
C GLY A 22 9.54 2.31 2.06
N ASN A 23 9.04 1.57 3.06
CA ASN A 23 9.79 1.18 4.25
C ASN A 23 10.54 -0.15 4.09
N LEU A 24 10.29 -0.89 2.99
CA LEU A 24 11.02 -2.12 2.69
C LEU A 24 12.46 -1.82 2.26
N ASP A 25 13.38 -2.67 2.69
CA ASP A 25 14.74 -2.64 2.16
C ASP A 25 14.80 -3.16 0.72
N SER A 26 15.97 -3.06 0.07
CA SER A 26 16.12 -3.46 -1.33
C SER A 26 15.86 -4.96 -1.59
N ALA A 27 16.20 -5.83 -0.63
CA ALA A 27 16.02 -7.28 -0.78
C ALA A 27 14.56 -7.68 -0.57
N GLU A 28 13.92 -7.09 0.44
CA GLU A 28 12.49 -7.24 0.72
C GLU A 28 11.65 -6.73 -0.45
N GLN A 29 12.00 -5.55 -0.97
CA GLN A 29 11.31 -4.97 -2.12
C GLN A 29 11.41 -5.88 -3.34
N SER A 30 12.61 -6.36 -3.70
CA SER A 30 12.78 -7.28 -4.83
C SER A 30 11.97 -8.57 -4.65
N SER A 31 12.02 -9.16 -3.45
CA SER A 31 11.30 -10.40 -3.16
C SER A 31 9.78 -10.21 -3.25
N PHE A 32 9.27 -9.08 -2.75
CA PHE A 32 7.85 -8.77 -2.81
C PHE A 32 7.39 -8.44 -4.24
N GLU A 33 8.21 -7.76 -5.04
CA GLU A 33 7.91 -7.49 -6.45
C GLU A 33 7.87 -8.78 -7.27
N GLU A 34 8.73 -9.74 -6.99
CA GLU A 34 8.70 -11.07 -7.60
C GLU A 34 7.45 -11.86 -7.19
N TYR A 35 7.06 -11.80 -5.91
CA TYR A 35 5.78 -12.35 -5.45
C TYR A 35 4.60 -11.73 -6.22
N LEU A 36 4.53 -10.40 -6.35
CA LEU A 36 3.48 -9.74 -7.12
C LEU A 36 3.53 -10.09 -8.60
N ALA A 37 4.72 -10.31 -9.18
CA ALA A 37 4.84 -10.71 -10.57
C ALA A 37 4.19 -12.07 -10.86
N GLN A 38 4.23 -12.99 -9.89
CA GLN A 38 3.62 -14.32 -9.99
C GLN A 38 2.13 -14.33 -9.58
N ASN A 39 1.68 -13.31 -8.86
CA ASN A 39 0.32 -13.22 -8.30
C ASN A 39 -0.42 -12.00 -8.88
N GLU A 40 -1.06 -12.18 -10.04
CA GLU A 40 -1.65 -11.09 -10.82
C GLU A 40 -2.75 -10.33 -10.05
N LYS A 41 -3.57 -11.03 -9.26
CA LYS A 41 -4.64 -10.41 -8.46
C LYS A 41 -4.06 -9.46 -7.41
N GLU A 42 -3.04 -9.92 -6.69
CA GLU A 42 -2.33 -9.18 -5.66
C GLU A 42 -1.60 -7.98 -6.25
N LYS A 43 -1.00 -8.14 -7.44
CA LYS A 43 -0.39 -7.04 -8.21
C LYS A 43 -1.39 -5.96 -8.56
N VAL A 44 -2.59 -6.34 -9.04
CA VAL A 44 -3.66 -5.39 -9.35
C VAL A 44 -4.12 -4.67 -8.09
N PHE A 45 -4.25 -5.40 -6.97
CA PHE A 45 -4.61 -4.81 -5.68
C PHE A 45 -3.56 -3.80 -5.19
N ALA A 46 -2.28 -4.18 -5.17
CA ALA A 46 -1.18 -3.31 -4.74
C ALA A 46 -1.11 -2.03 -5.58
N LYS A 47 -1.33 -2.12 -6.91
CA LYS A 47 -1.43 -0.94 -7.79
C LYS A 47 -2.58 -0.02 -7.41
N LYS A 48 -3.77 -0.58 -7.16
CA LYS A 48 -4.95 0.20 -6.73
C LYS A 48 -4.71 0.86 -5.37
N ALA A 49 -4.13 0.14 -4.42
CA ALA A 49 -3.78 0.67 -3.10
C ALA A 49 -2.80 1.86 -3.21
N ARG A 50 -1.75 1.74 -4.04
CA ARG A 50 -0.80 2.82 -4.32
C ARG A 50 -1.48 4.05 -4.93
N GLN A 51 -2.42 3.85 -5.87
CA GLN A 51 -3.20 4.94 -6.46
C GLN A 51 -4.10 5.61 -5.42
N GLY A 52 -4.83 4.83 -4.62
CA GLY A 52 -5.67 5.34 -3.54
C GLY A 52 -4.89 6.18 -2.55
N LYS A 53 -3.71 5.71 -2.12
CA LYS A 53 -2.82 6.46 -1.23
C LYS A 53 -2.37 7.80 -1.82
N LYS A 54 -2.00 7.84 -3.11
CA LYS A 54 -1.65 9.10 -3.80
C LYS A 54 -2.83 10.07 -3.85
N VAL A 55 -4.03 9.59 -4.15
CA VAL A 55 -5.25 10.41 -4.17
C VAL A 55 -5.53 10.98 -2.77
N LEU A 56 -5.46 10.15 -1.73
CA LEU A 56 -5.67 10.58 -0.35
C LEU A 56 -4.64 11.62 0.09
N ALA A 57 -3.35 11.43 -0.23
CA ALA A 57 -2.31 12.42 0.06
C ALA A 57 -2.60 13.77 -0.60
N GLN A 58 -3.04 13.78 -1.87
CA GLN A 58 -3.43 15.01 -2.56
C GLN A 58 -4.67 15.69 -1.96
N PHE A 59 -5.57 14.93 -1.34
CA PHE A 59 -6.70 15.50 -0.60
C PHE A 59 -6.26 16.06 0.74
N SER A 60 -5.38 15.38 1.48
CA SER A 60 -4.82 15.87 2.73
C SER A 60 -4.07 17.19 2.57
N ASP A 61 -3.30 17.35 1.49
CA ASP A 61 -2.62 18.63 1.18
C ASP A 61 -3.59 19.79 0.92
N LYS A 62 -4.85 19.50 0.60
CA LYS A 62 -5.90 20.50 0.33
C LYS A 62 -6.79 20.76 1.53
N ILE A 63 -6.68 19.97 2.59
CA ILE A 63 -7.39 20.20 3.84
C ILE A 63 -6.48 21.10 4.69
N GLU A 64 -6.71 22.42 4.66
CA GLU A 64 -6.20 23.30 5.71
C GLU A 64 -6.86 22.87 7.02
N VAL A 65 -6.16 22.07 7.82
CA VAL A 65 -6.59 21.75 9.17
C VAL A 65 -6.50 23.06 9.97
N PRO A 66 -7.61 23.61 10.48
CA PRO A 66 -7.54 24.83 11.28
C PRO A 66 -6.68 24.52 12.50
N SER A 67 -5.59 25.28 12.67
CA SER A 67 -4.70 25.17 13.82
C SER A 67 -5.49 25.56 15.07
N VAL A 68 -5.96 24.56 15.81
CA VAL A 68 -6.54 24.79 17.14
C VAL A 68 -5.38 25.15 18.06
N THR A 69 -5.21 26.44 18.29
CA THR A 69 -4.28 26.96 19.31
C THR A 69 -4.84 26.54 20.67
N ALA A 70 -4.10 25.67 21.37
CA ALA A 70 -4.37 25.29 22.76
C ALA A 70 -3.93 26.40 23.72
#